data_AF-A0A8K0IZU1-F1
#
_entry.id   AF-A0A8K0IZU1-F1
#
_cell.length_a   1.000
_cell.length_b   1.000
_cell.length_c   1.000
_cell.angle_alpha   90.00
_cell.angle_beta   90.00
_cell.angle_gamma   90.00
#
_symmetry.space_group_name_H-M   'P 1'
#
loop_
_entity.id
_entity.type
_entity.pdbx_description
1 polymer ?
#
loop_
_entity_poly.entity_id
_entity_poly.type
_entity_poly.pdbx_seq_one_letter_code
_entity_poly.pdbx_strand_id
1 'polypeptide(L)' 'MYLLLVHYVKLQLEASLPPPVREALDPAMDSIFAITTPEGRKILNDAMDASGRALLKEMYRRYVKFGKWSGV' A
#
# COMPACT_ATOMS: atom_id res chain seq x y z
N MET A 1 -3.09 0.78 11.69
CA MET A 1 -2.94 -0.02 10.46
C MET A 1 -1.96 0.54 9.44
N TYR A 2 -1.80 1.87 9.34
CA TYR A 2 -0.85 2.48 8.38
C TYR A 2 0.61 1.98 8.51
N LEU A 3 1.04 1.55 9.70
CA LEU A 3 2.40 1.05 9.95
C LEU A 3 2.78 -0.15 9.08
N LEU A 4 1.83 -1.02 8.73
CA LEU A 4 2.08 -2.17 7.85
C LEU A 4 2.37 -1.71 6.41
N LEU A 5 1.60 -0.74 5.91
CA LEU A 5 1.85 -0.13 4.60
C LEU A 5 3.19 0.62 4.60
N VAL A 6 3.55 1.29 5.69
CA VAL A 6 4.86 1.94 5.85
C VAL A 6 5.99 0.93 5.67
N HIS A 7 5.95 -0.17 6.42
CA HIS A 7 7.01 -1.18 6.36
C HIS A 7 7.06 -1.87 4.99
N TYR A 8 5.90 -2.20 4.43
CA TYR A 8 5.84 -2.85 3.12
C TYR A 8 6.43 -1.98 2.00
N VAL A 9 6.15 -0.67 1.99
CA VAL A 9 6.73 0.27 1.02
C VAL A 9 8.25 0.37 1.19
N LYS A 10 8.75 0.47 2.42
CA LYS A 10 10.20 0.51 2.67
C LYS A 10 10.90 -0.76 2.23
N LEU A 11 10.35 -1.93 2.56
CA LEU A 11 10.92 -3.21 2.16
C LEU A 11 10.97 -3.40 0.64
N GLN A 12 10.00 -2.88 -0.11
CA GLN A 12 10.04 -2.92 -1.58
C GLN A 12 11.14 -2.03 -2.20
N LEU A 13 11.59 -1.00 -1.49
CA LEU A 13 12.72 -0.16 -1.93
C LEU A 13 14.07 -0.81 -1.60
N GLU A 14 14.12 -1.60 -0.53
CA GLU A 14 15.34 -2.28 -0.08
C GLU A 14 15.56 -3.62 -0.79
N ALA A 15 14.49 -4.33 -1.14
CA ALA A 15 14.55 -5.66 -1.72
C ALA A 15 13.51 -5.84 -2.84
N SER A 16 13.94 -6.47 -3.93
CA SER A 16 13.04 -6.86 -5.01
C SER A 16 12.35 -8.17 -4.65
N LEU A 17 11.02 -8.13 -4.49
CA LEU A 17 10.21 -9.33 -4.39
C LEU A 17 9.93 -9.90 -5.79
N PRO A 18 10.01 -11.24 -5.97
CA PRO A 18 9.55 -11.89 -7.19
C PRO A 18 8.09 -11.48 -7.50
N PRO A 19 7.74 -11.22 -8.77
CA PRO A 19 6.39 -10.78 -9.14
C PRO A 19 5.25 -11.65 -8.56
N PRO A 20 5.33 -13.00 -8.57
CA PRO A 20 4.25 -13.83 -8.02
C PRO A 20 4.01 -13.62 -6.52
N VAL A 21 5.08 -13.34 -5.76
CA VAL A 21 4.98 -13.09 -4.32
C VAL A 21 4.33 -11.73 -4.07
N ARG A 22 4.70 -10.72 -4.86
CA ARG A 22 4.10 -9.38 -4.79
C ARG A 22 2.60 -9.43 -5.09
N GLU A 23 2.24 -10.12 -6.16
CA GLU A 23 0.83 -10.30 -6.57
C GLU A 23 0.01 -11.02 -5.49
N ALA A 24 0.59 -12.02 -4.82
CA ALA A 24 -0.07 -12.70 -3.71
C ALA A 24 -0.29 -11.81 -2.48
N LEU A 25 0.53 -10.78 -2.28
CA LEU A 25 0.42 -9.84 -1.15
C LEU A 25 -0.53 -8.67 -1.42
N ASP A 26 -0.80 -8.35 -2.69
CA ASP A 26 -1.66 -7.22 -3.07
C ASP A 26 -3.05 -7.24 -2.40
N PRO A 27 -3.79 -8.37 -2.33
CA PRO A 27 -5.07 -8.43 -1.63
C PRO A 27 -5.00 -8.07 -0.13
N ALA A 28 -3.90 -8.44 0.53
CA ALA A 28 -3.68 -8.10 1.92
C ALA A 28 -3.44 -6.59 2.08
N MET A 29 -2.68 -5.98 1.16
CA MET A 29 -2.43 -4.54 1.15
C MET A 29 -3.72 -3.76 0.89
N ASP A 30 -4.55 -4.22 -0.04
CA ASP A 30 -5.86 -3.63 -0.32
C ASP A 30 -6.79 -3.68 0.91
N SER A 31 -6.80 -4.80 1.63
CA SER A 31 -7.55 -4.94 2.90
C SER A 31 -7.05 -3.95 3.96
N ILE A 32 -5.73 -3.77 4.08
CA ILE A 32 -5.14 -2.80 4.99
C ILE A 32 -5.49 -1.37 4.57
N PHE A 33 -5.47 -1.05 3.28
CA PHE A 33 -5.92 0.25 2.77
C PHE A 33 -7.39 0.53 3.09
N ALA A 34 -8.25 -0.49 2.97
CA ALA A 34 -9.68 -0.38 3.25
C ALA A 34 -9.96 0.05 4.69
N ILE A 35 -9.19 -0.47 5.66
CA ILE A 35 -9.34 -0.13 7.08
C ILE A 35 -8.42 1.03 7.52
N THR A 36 -7.55 1.55 6.66
CA THR A 36 -6.69 2.70 6.97
C THR A 36 -7.45 4.00 6.76
N THR A 37 -7.71 4.71 7.87
CA THR A 37 -8.45 5.98 7.90
C THR A 37 -7.76 7.08 7.08
N PRO A 38 -8.47 8.13 6.65
CA PRO A 38 -7.88 9.27 5.94
C PRO A 38 -6.72 9.91 6.70
N GLU A 39 -6.83 10.03 8.03
CA GLU A 39 -5.75 10.54 8.89
C GLU A 39 -4.54 9.60 8.90
N GLY A 40 -4.76 8.29 9.00
CA GLY A 40 -3.70 7.29 8.88
C GLY A 40 -2.99 7.35 7.51
N ARG A 41 -3.70 7.69 6.44
CA ARG A 41 -3.11 7.88 5.10
C ARG A 41 -2.25 9.14 5.01
N LYS A 42 -2.59 10.20 5.73
CA LYS A 42 -1.72 11.40 5.82
C LYS A 42 -0.40 11.04 6.51
N ILE A 43 -0.47 10.38 7.66
CA ILE A 43 0.72 9.93 8.40
C ILE A 43 1.58 8.99 7.53
N LEU A 44 0.95 8.05 6.81
CA LEU A 44 1.63 7.18 5.85
C LEU A 44 2.38 7.96 4.77
N ASN A 45 1.75 8.98 4.20
CA ASN A 45 2.38 9.82 3.18
C ASN A 45 3.54 10.66 3.73
N ASP A 46 3.41 11.18 4.95
CA ASP A 46 4.42 12.02 5.60
C ASP A 46 5.62 11.21 6.09
N ALA A 47 5.43 9.92 6.38
CA ALA A 47 6.49 8.98 6.76
C ALA A 47 7.39 8.52 5.60
N MET A 48 7.12 8.95 4.36
CA MET A 48 7.78 8.49 3.13
C MET A 48 8.62 9.57 2.47
N ASP A 49 9.75 9.16 1.91
CA ASP A 49 10.55 10.00 1.01
C ASP A 49 9.91 10.09 -0.40
N ALA A 50 10.62 10.69 -1.37
CA ALA A 50 10.10 10.85 -2.72
C ALA A 50 9.80 9.50 -3.41
N SER A 51 10.69 8.52 -3.27
CA SER A 51 10.56 7.19 -3.88
C SER A 51 9.42 6.40 -3.24
N GLY A 52 9.31 6.40 -1.91
CA GLY A 52 8.22 5.75 -1.19
C GLY A 52 6.86 6.35 -1.54
N ARG A 53 6.78 7.68 -1.70
CA ARG A 53 5.53 8.35 -2.14
C ARG A 53 5.14 7.98 -3.57
N ALA A 54 6.10 7.78 -4.47
CA ALA A 54 5.82 7.33 -5.83
C ALA A 54 5.18 5.94 -5.84
N LEU A 55 5.76 4.99 -5.09
CA LEU A 55 5.22 3.64 -4.95
C LEU A 55 3.85 3.64 -4.28
N LEU A 56 3.70 4.39 -3.18
CA LEU A 56 2.45 4.53 -2.45
C LEU A 56 1.33 5.06 -3.35
N LYS A 57 1.62 6.03 -4.22
CA LYS A 57 0.65 6.61 -5.16
C LYS A 57 0.17 5.57 -6.17
N GLU A 58 1.06 4.72 -6.66
CA GLU A 58 0.70 3.62 -7.56
C GLU A 58 -0.19 2.59 -6.85
N MET A 59 0.22 2.14 -5.66
CA MET A 59 -0.54 1.20 -4.83
C MET A 59 -1.94 1.76 -4.52
N TYR A 60 -2.04 3.03 -4.13
CA TYR A 60 -3.33 3.65 -3.83
C TYR A 60 -4.23 3.74 -5.07
N ARG A 61 -3.68 4.06 -6.25
CA ARG A 61 -4.43 4.07 -7.51
C ARG A 61 -5.00 2.68 -7.82
N ARG A 62 -4.21 1.62 -7.61
CA ARG A 62 -4.65 0.22 -7.79
C ARG A 62 -5.75 -0.13 -6.80
N TYR A 63 -5.56 0.15 -5.52
CA TYR A 63 -6.56 -0.05 -4.47
C TYR A 63 -7.89 0.63 -4.81
N VAL A 64 -7.86 1.91 -5.21
CA VAL A 64 -9.09 2.66 -5.56
C VAL A 64 -9.82 2.03 -6.75
N LYS A 65 -9.08 1.45 -7.70
CA LYS A 65 -9.63 0.85 -8.92
C LYS A 65 -10.14 -0.58 -8.72
N PHE A 66 -9.44 -1.38 -7.91
CA PHE A 66 -9.65 -2.83 -7.84
C PHE A 66 -9.84 -3.37 -6.41
N GLY A 67 -9.19 -2.74 -5.42
CA GLY A 67 -9.13 -3.24 -4.04
C GLY A 67 -10.28 -2.80 -3.14
N LYS A 68 -11.17 -1.91 -3.62
CA LYS A 68 -12.41 -1.59 -2.91
C LYS A 68 -13.41 -2.72 -3.10
N TRP A 69 -13.61 -3.51 -2.04
CA TRP A 69 -14.68 -4.50 -1.99
C TRP A 69 -16.03 -3.85 -2.34
N SER A 70 -16.71 -4.37 -3.38
CA SER A 70 -17.97 -3.82 -3.89
C SER A 70 -19.21 -4.33 -3.15
N GLY A 71 -19.09 -5.33 -2.28
CA GLY A 71 -20.21 -5.81 -1.47
C GLY A 71 -21.17 -6.75 -2.21
N VAL A 72 -20.85 -7.13 -3.46
CA VAL A 72 -21.72 -7.92 -4.34
C VAL A 72 -21.25 -9.36 -4.39
#